data_AF-A0A6A5BVX0-F1
#
_entry.id   AF-A0A6A5BVX0-F1
#
_cell.length_a   1.000
_cell.length_b   1.000
_cell.length_c   1.000
_cell.angle_alpha   90.00
_cell.angle_beta   90.00
_cell.angle_gamma   90.00
#
_symmetry.space_group_name_H-M   'P 1'
#
loop_
_entity.id
_entity.type
_entity.pdbx_description
1 polymer ?
#
loop_
_entity_poly.entity_id
_entity_poly.type
_entity_poly.pdbx_seq_one_letter_code
_entity_poly.pdbx_strand_id
1 'polypeptide(L)'
;MLLYFCTHHKELAQKIYALSLHEKKHFPFAISVLHLLKIAIDLIKGRRFNKYINENHSVMSTMQIVQADICREFLKLWTSKSYMELDFHHTIESYNFEIVKKESYAKKLLLSDIQQSAQRGQSPISQQGRSPASPSSSHQTTLKNRNLFK
;
A
#
# COMPACT_ATOMS: atom_id res chain seq x y z
N MET A 1 -11.18 6.59 -1.20
CA MET A 1 -10.47 5.34 -1.55
C MET A 1 -10.34 5.11 -3.04
N LEU A 2 -11.44 5.09 -3.80
CA LEU A 2 -11.37 4.94 -5.27
C LEU A 2 -10.51 6.03 -5.94
N LEU A 3 -10.63 7.30 -5.52
CA LEU A 3 -9.78 8.38 -6.02
C LEU A 3 -8.28 8.15 -5.74
N TYR A 4 -7.94 7.74 -4.51
CA TYR A 4 -6.56 7.38 -4.15
C TYR A 4 -6.04 6.24 -5.04
N PHE A 5 -6.86 5.20 -5.20
CA PHE A 5 -6.53 4.05 -6.04
C PHE A 5 -6.26 4.45 -7.50
N CYS A 6 -7.14 5.25 -8.09
CA CYS A 6 -6.97 5.72 -9.47
C CYS A 6 -5.78 6.69 -9.64
N THR A 7 -5.41 7.43 -8.60
CA THR A 7 -4.31 8.42 -8.67
C THR A 7 -2.93 7.80 -8.42
N HIS A 8 -2.83 6.85 -7.48
CA HIS A 8 -1.57 6.26 -7.03
C HIS A 8 -1.30 4.87 -7.64
N HIS A 9 -2.34 4.18 -8.11
CA HIS A 9 -2.23 2.86 -8.76
C HIS A 9 -2.80 2.88 -10.18
N LYS A 10 -2.41 3.89 -10.97
CA LYS A 10 -2.94 4.15 -12.33
C LYS A 10 -2.96 2.91 -13.23
N GLU A 11 -1.87 2.17 -13.29
CA GLU A 11 -1.78 0.95 -14.12
C GLU A 11 -2.78 -0.12 -13.69
N LEU A 12 -2.96 -0.31 -12.37
CA LEU A 12 -3.91 -1.28 -11.84
C LEU A 12 -5.35 -0.82 -12.10
N ALA A 13 -5.63 0.46 -11.90
CA ALA A 13 -6.93 1.06 -12.21
C ALA A 13 -7.28 0.92 -13.71
N GLN A 14 -6.32 1.17 -14.61
CA GLN A 14 -6.49 0.99 -16.04
C GLN A 14 -6.74 -0.48 -16.42
N LYS A 15 -6.00 -1.43 -15.83
CA LYS A 15 -6.23 -2.87 -16.05
C LYS A 15 -7.64 -3.28 -15.64
N ILE A 16 -8.09 -2.81 -14.48
CA ILE A 16 -9.44 -3.12 -14.00
C ILE A 16 -10.51 -2.47 -14.88
N TYR A 17 -10.29 -1.22 -15.29
CA TYR A 17 -11.19 -0.54 -16.22
C TYR A 17 -11.30 -1.29 -17.55
N ALA A 18 -10.19 -1.74 -18.13
CA ALA A 18 -10.20 -2.55 -19.34
C ALA A 18 -11.00 -3.86 -19.17
N LEU A 19 -10.88 -4.53 -18.02
CA LEU A 19 -11.67 -5.73 -17.72
C LEU A 19 -13.17 -5.42 -17.56
N SER A 20 -13.50 -4.24 -17.05
CA SER A 20 -14.90 -3.78 -17.00
C SER A 20 -15.45 -3.37 -18.37
N LEU A 21 -14.64 -3.27 -19.42
CA LEU A 21 -15.16 -3.00 -20.77
C LEU A 21 -15.37 -4.28 -21.60
N HIS A 22 -15.10 -5.45 -21.01
CA HIS A 22 -15.18 -6.71 -21.73
C HIS A 22 -16.64 -7.13 -22.01
N GLU A 23 -17.00 -7.32 -23.27
CA GLU A 23 -18.38 -7.56 -23.72
C GLU A 23 -19.09 -8.76 -23.06
N LYS A 24 -18.36 -9.87 -22.85
CA LYS A 24 -18.92 -11.13 -22.32
C LYS A 24 -18.53 -11.49 -20.89
N LYS A 25 -17.46 -10.90 -20.36
CA LYS A 25 -16.85 -11.23 -19.06
C LYS A 25 -16.64 -9.94 -18.27
N HIS A 26 -17.71 -9.16 -18.19
CA HIS A 26 -17.69 -7.84 -17.59
C HIS A 26 -17.26 -7.94 -16.12
N PHE A 27 -16.14 -7.32 -15.79
CA PHE A 27 -15.70 -7.24 -14.40
C PHE A 27 -16.53 -6.17 -13.65
N PRO A 28 -17.23 -6.50 -12.56
CA PRO A 28 -18.09 -5.56 -11.85
C PRO A 28 -17.25 -4.61 -10.97
N PHE A 29 -16.60 -3.64 -11.61
CA PHE A 29 -15.54 -2.82 -10.99
C PHE A 29 -15.97 -2.10 -9.72
N ALA A 30 -17.01 -1.26 -9.80
CA ALA A 30 -17.42 -0.40 -8.68
C ALA A 30 -17.83 -1.24 -7.46
N ILE A 31 -18.61 -2.30 -7.68
CA ILE A 31 -19.08 -3.20 -6.64
C ILE A 31 -17.89 -3.97 -6.02
N SER A 32 -16.98 -4.46 -6.87
CA SER A 32 -15.74 -5.12 -6.41
C SER A 32 -14.96 -4.22 -5.47
N VAL A 33 -14.68 -2.99 -5.87
CA VAL A 33 -13.87 -2.05 -5.05
C VAL A 33 -14.54 -1.75 -3.71
N LEU A 34 -15.86 -1.63 -3.66
CA LEU A 34 -16.61 -1.40 -2.41
C LEU A 34 -16.53 -2.60 -1.46
N HIS A 35 -16.72 -3.82 -1.98
CA HIS A 35 -16.57 -5.04 -1.19
C HIS A 35 -15.14 -5.20 -0.68
N LEU A 36 -14.14 -4.98 -1.54
CA LEU A 36 -12.73 -5.08 -1.18
C LEU A 36 -12.33 -4.02 -0.14
N LEU A 37 -12.93 -2.83 -0.20
CA LEU A 37 -12.78 -1.81 0.85
C LEU A 37 -13.36 -2.27 2.19
N LYS A 38 -14.55 -2.90 2.19
CA LYS A 38 -15.12 -3.48 3.42
C LYS A 38 -14.18 -4.52 4.03
N ILE A 39 -13.64 -5.42 3.21
CA ILE A 39 -12.66 -6.43 3.65
C ILE A 39 -11.42 -5.77 4.26
N ALA A 40 -10.89 -4.73 3.61
CA ALA A 40 -9.74 -3.98 4.14
C ALA A 40 -10.04 -3.36 5.52
N ILE A 41 -11.23 -2.78 5.69
CA ILE A 41 -11.68 -2.22 6.97
C ILE A 41 -11.78 -3.30 8.05
N ASP A 42 -12.38 -4.45 7.75
CA ASP A 42 -12.54 -5.55 8.70
C ASP A 42 -11.18 -6.10 9.16
N LEU A 43 -10.23 -6.21 8.24
CA LEU A 43 -8.86 -6.61 8.52
C LEU A 43 -8.12 -5.61 9.45
N ILE A 44 -8.33 -4.32 9.27
CA ILE A 44 -7.77 -3.26 10.14
C ILE A 44 -8.43 -3.28 11.52
N LYS A 45 -9.76 -3.40 11.58
CA LYS A 45 -10.51 -3.50 12.84
C LYS A 45 -10.11 -4.71 13.67
N GLY A 46 -9.72 -5.80 13.01
CA GLY A 46 -9.15 -7.01 13.64
C GLY A 46 -7.77 -6.82 14.28
N ARG A 47 -7.26 -5.58 14.39
CA ARG A 47 -5.95 -5.21 14.98
C ARG A 47 -4.73 -5.84 14.31
N ARG A 48 -4.90 -6.48 13.14
CA ARG A 48 -3.83 -7.15 12.40
C ARG A 48 -2.74 -6.19 11.90
N PHE A 49 -3.11 -4.92 11.73
CA PHE A 49 -2.24 -3.88 11.17
C PHE A 49 -1.76 -2.87 12.22
N ASN A 50 -2.04 -3.08 13.51
CA ASN A 50 -1.73 -2.10 14.56
C ASN A 50 -0.24 -1.74 14.61
N LYS A 51 0.66 -2.72 14.45
CA LYS A 51 2.10 -2.47 14.40
C LYS A 51 2.45 -1.49 13.28
N TYR A 52 2.00 -1.78 12.06
CA TYR A 52 2.25 -0.95 10.88
C TYR A 52 1.59 0.43 10.99
N ILE A 53 0.36 0.50 11.53
CA ILE A 53 -0.34 1.77 11.78
C ILE A 53 0.45 2.64 12.76
N ASN A 54 0.97 2.03 13.83
CA ASN A 54 1.74 2.73 14.84
C ASN A 54 3.09 3.21 14.30
N GLU A 55 3.77 2.40 13.47
CA GLU A 55 5.02 2.77 12.80
C GLU A 55 4.84 3.92 11.80
N ASN A 56 3.75 3.91 11.02
CA ASN A 56 3.46 4.94 10.02
C ASN A 56 2.63 6.11 10.55
N HIS A 57 2.22 6.07 11.82
CA HIS A 57 1.34 7.04 12.47
C HIS A 57 0.08 7.42 11.68
N SER A 58 -0.47 6.48 10.88
CA SER A 58 -1.60 6.78 9.99
C SER A 58 -2.46 5.56 9.68
N VAL A 59 -3.68 5.56 10.22
CA VAL A 59 -4.72 4.56 9.90
C VAL A 59 -5.14 4.70 8.44
N MET A 60 -5.35 5.94 7.97
CA MET A 60 -5.84 6.20 6.62
C MET A 60 -4.86 5.74 5.54
N SER A 61 -3.56 6.02 5.72
CA SER A 61 -2.51 5.56 4.79
C SER A 61 -2.44 4.04 4.76
N THR A 62 -2.49 3.40 5.94
CA THR A 62 -2.51 1.93 6.02
C THR A 62 -3.73 1.36 5.31
N MET A 63 -4.91 1.95 5.50
CA MET A 63 -6.14 1.51 4.85
C MET A 63 -6.10 1.62 3.33
N GLN A 64 -5.48 2.69 2.81
CA GLN A 64 -5.26 2.88 1.38
C GLN A 64 -4.37 1.79 0.79
N ILE A 65 -3.24 1.50 1.44
CA ILE A 65 -2.27 0.47 1.01
C ILE A 65 -2.93 -0.90 1.02
N VAL A 66 -3.53 -1.28 2.16
CA VAL A 66 -4.20 -2.58 2.32
C VAL A 66 -5.32 -2.76 1.29
N GLN A 67 -6.12 -1.73 1.03
CA GLN A 67 -7.16 -1.78 0.02
C GLN A 67 -6.58 -2.00 -1.38
N ALA A 68 -5.50 -1.31 -1.74
CA ALA A 68 -4.85 -1.47 -3.04
C ALA A 68 -4.29 -2.88 -3.24
N ASP A 69 -3.68 -3.45 -2.20
CA ASP A 69 -3.14 -4.81 -2.24
C ASP A 69 -4.23 -5.87 -2.37
N ILE A 70 -5.32 -5.74 -1.61
CA ILE A 70 -6.47 -6.63 -1.71
C ILE A 70 -7.09 -6.55 -3.12
N CYS A 71 -7.22 -5.34 -3.69
CA CYS A 71 -7.64 -5.16 -5.08
C CYS A 71 -6.72 -5.87 -6.07
N ARG A 72 -5.40 -5.75 -5.90
CA ARG A 72 -4.41 -6.39 -6.78
C ARG A 72 -4.51 -7.91 -6.71
N GLU A 73 -4.57 -8.47 -5.51
CA GLU A 73 -4.66 -9.92 -5.32
C GLU A 73 -5.99 -10.48 -5.81
N PHE A 74 -7.11 -9.81 -5.51
CA PHE A 74 -8.41 -10.22 -6.03
C PHE A 74 -8.44 -10.18 -7.56
N LEU A 75 -7.81 -9.18 -8.18
CA LEU A 75 -7.72 -9.11 -9.64
C LEU A 75 -6.89 -10.24 -10.24
N LYS A 76 -5.78 -10.62 -9.59
CA LYS A 76 -4.99 -11.80 -10.01
C LYS A 76 -5.83 -13.07 -9.92
N LEU A 77 -6.57 -13.26 -8.82
CA LEU A 77 -7.49 -14.38 -8.67
C LEU A 77 -8.55 -14.35 -9.78
N TRP A 78 -9.16 -13.20 -10.02
CA TRP A 78 -10.18 -13.01 -11.04
C TRP A 78 -9.67 -13.37 -12.43
N THR A 79 -8.49 -12.90 -12.80
CA THR A 79 -7.91 -13.08 -14.14
C THR A 79 -7.24 -14.45 -14.32
N SER A 80 -6.79 -15.10 -13.24
CA SER A 80 -6.23 -16.46 -13.29
C SER A 80 -7.28 -17.54 -13.61
N LYS A 81 -8.55 -17.23 -13.38
CA LYS A 81 -9.68 -18.11 -13.63
C LYS A 81 -10.59 -17.47 -14.66
N SER A 82 -11.32 -18.27 -15.43
CA SER A 82 -12.25 -17.73 -16.43
C SER A 82 -13.60 -17.35 -15.81
N TYR A 83 -13.58 -16.55 -14.74
CA TYR A 83 -14.81 -16.10 -14.08
C TYR A 83 -15.65 -15.17 -14.96
N MET A 84 -16.96 -15.25 -14.77
CA MET A 84 -17.96 -14.37 -15.36
C MET A 84 -18.59 -13.49 -14.28
N GLU A 85 -19.35 -12.48 -14.70
CA GLU A 85 -20.05 -11.58 -13.78
C GLU A 85 -20.95 -12.33 -12.78
N LEU A 86 -21.62 -13.40 -13.23
CA LEU A 86 -22.47 -14.26 -12.39
C LEU A 86 -21.70 -14.96 -11.25
N ASP A 87 -20.39 -15.19 -11.43
CA ASP A 87 -19.55 -15.83 -10.41
C ASP A 87 -19.11 -14.85 -9.31
N PHE A 88 -19.36 -13.55 -9.50
CA PHE A 88 -18.78 -12.49 -8.69
C PHE A 88 -19.10 -12.63 -7.21
N HIS A 89 -20.38 -12.77 -6.87
CA HIS A 89 -20.83 -12.76 -5.48
C HIS A 89 -20.21 -13.93 -4.70
N HIS A 90 -20.31 -15.14 -5.25
CA HIS A 90 -19.70 -16.33 -4.65
C HIS A 90 -18.17 -16.19 -4.52
N THR A 91 -17.51 -15.65 -5.55
CA THR A 91 -16.05 -15.49 -5.57
C THR A 91 -15.57 -14.49 -4.53
N ILE A 92 -16.24 -13.34 -4.37
CA ILE A 92 -15.82 -12.32 -3.41
C ILE A 92 -16.11 -12.71 -1.97
N GLU A 93 -17.20 -13.45 -1.71
CA GLU A 93 -17.47 -14.00 -0.38
C GLU A 93 -16.47 -15.08 0.01
N SER A 94 -16.15 -15.99 -0.92
CA SER A 94 -15.10 -16.99 -0.72
C SER A 94 -13.76 -16.33 -0.42
N TYR A 95 -13.40 -15.28 -1.18
CA TYR A 95 -12.17 -14.52 -0.96
C TYR A 95 -12.16 -13.82 0.41
N ASN A 96 -13.28 -13.20 0.82
CA ASN A 96 -13.42 -12.58 2.14
C ASN A 96 -13.19 -13.61 3.26
N PHE A 97 -13.84 -14.77 3.17
CA PHE A 97 -13.67 -15.84 4.16
C PHE A 97 -12.20 -16.26 4.27
N GLU A 98 -11.54 -16.49 3.14
CA GLU A 98 -10.14 -16.92 3.08
C GLU A 98 -9.20 -15.88 3.69
N ILE A 99 -9.30 -14.60 3.31
CA ILE A 99 -8.38 -13.56 3.77
C ILE A 99 -8.62 -13.14 5.22
N VAL A 100 -9.88 -13.11 5.66
CA VAL A 100 -10.24 -12.72 7.03
C VAL A 100 -9.97 -13.87 7.99
N LYS A 101 -10.22 -15.14 7.63
CA LYS A 101 -10.02 -16.25 8.58
C LYS A 101 -8.62 -16.87 8.53
N LYS A 102 -7.91 -16.87 7.40
CA LYS A 102 -6.56 -17.46 7.32
C LYS A 102 -5.49 -16.38 7.54
N GLU A 103 -4.98 -16.28 8.78
CA GLU A 103 -3.93 -15.32 9.16
C GLU A 103 -2.67 -15.38 8.27
N SER A 104 -2.34 -16.54 7.72
CA SER A 104 -1.17 -16.74 6.87
C SER A 104 -1.20 -15.93 5.57
N TYR A 105 -2.38 -15.66 5.02
CA TYR A 105 -2.54 -14.88 3.79
C TYR A 105 -2.43 -13.37 4.03
N ALA A 106 -3.01 -12.87 5.11
CA ALA A 106 -2.90 -11.45 5.49
C ALA A 106 -1.44 -11.05 5.76
N LYS A 107 -0.64 -11.94 6.36
CA LYS A 107 0.80 -11.71 6.58
C LYS A 107 1.61 -11.68 5.27
N LYS A 108 1.26 -12.49 4.27
CA LYS A 108 1.92 -12.45 2.95
C LYS A 108 1.64 -11.15 2.21
N LEU A 109 0.43 -10.62 2.31
CA LEU A 109 0.04 -9.33 1.72
C LEU A 109 0.95 -8.18 2.19
N LEU A 110 1.31 -8.20 3.48
CA LEU A 110 2.13 -7.19 4.16
C LEU A 110 3.63 -7.23 3.85
N LEU A 111 4.16 -8.38 3.40
CA LEU A 111 5.62 -8.58 3.27
C LEU A 111 6.16 -8.25 1.88
N SER A 112 5.31 -8.20 0.85
CA SER A 112 5.73 -7.91 -0.53
C SER A 112 6.16 -6.44 -0.73
N ASP A 113 5.51 -5.48 -0.06
CA ASP A 113 5.72 -4.04 -0.32
C ASP A 113 6.72 -3.36 0.63
N ILE A 114 7.01 -3.94 1.81
CA ILE A 114 8.10 -3.46 2.67
C ILE A 114 9.46 -3.68 1.98
N GLN A 115 9.60 -4.73 1.16
CA GLN A 115 10.81 -4.95 0.37
C GLN A 115 10.88 -4.08 -0.89
N GLN A 116 9.76 -3.73 -1.51
CA GLN A 116 9.75 -2.87 -2.72
C GLN A 116 9.91 -1.38 -2.41
N SER A 117 9.39 -0.90 -1.28
CA SER A 117 9.58 0.48 -0.82
C SER A 117 11.01 0.74 -0.34
N ALA A 118 11.68 -0.25 0.26
CA ALA A 118 13.09 -0.17 0.64
C ALA A 118 14.05 -0.05 -0.57
N GLN A 119 13.68 -0.60 -1.74
CA GLN A 119 14.50 -0.49 -2.96
C GLN A 119 14.29 0.81 -3.74
N ARG A 120 13.13 1.48 -3.64
CA ARG A 120 12.90 2.77 -4.30
C ARG A 120 13.56 3.97 -3.60
N GLY A 121 14.05 3.80 -2.37
CA GLY A 121 14.71 4.85 -1.59
C GLY A 121 16.21 5.06 -1.87
N GLN A 122 16.86 4.21 -2.67
CA GLN A 122 18.28 4.35 -3.00
C GLN A 122 18.46 4.74 -4.47
N SER A 123 18.42 6.04 -4.74
CA SER A 123 19.05 6.59 -5.95
C SER A 123 20.55 6.74 -5.68
N PRO A 124 21.46 6.41 -6.62
CA PRO A 124 22.89 6.64 -6.42
C PRO A 124 23.15 8.14 -6.45
N ILE A 125 23.65 8.70 -5.35
CA ILE A 125 24.26 10.03 -5.35
C ILE A 125 25.44 9.98 -6.32
N SER A 126 25.26 10.63 -7.48
CA SER A 126 26.34 10.86 -8.43
C SER A 126 27.34 11.82 -7.78
N GLN A 127 28.51 11.29 -7.43
CA GLN A 127 29.68 12.09 -7.09
C GLN A 127 30.20 12.79 -8.34
N GLN A 128 30.08 14.11 -8.43
CA GLN A 128 30.98 14.92 -9.26
C GLN A 128 30.98 16.38 -8.82
N GLY A 129 32.17 16.88 -8.47
CA GLY A 129 32.42 18.31 -8.21
C GLY A 129 33.41 18.60 -7.08
N ARG A 130 34.68 18.20 -7.20
CA ARG A 130 35.81 18.84 -6.48
C ARG A 130 36.06 20.20 -7.13
N SER A 131 36.18 21.30 -6.38
CA SER A 131 37.45 21.96 -5.96
C SER A 131 37.15 23.43 -5.60
N PRO A 132 38.08 24.25 -5.04
CA PRO A 132 39.13 24.00 -4.04
C PRO A 132 39.02 24.94 -2.81
N ALA A 133 39.82 24.67 -1.78
CA ALA A 133 39.94 25.41 -0.53
C ALA A 133 40.71 26.74 -0.66
N SER A 134 40.46 27.68 0.28
CA SER A 134 41.42 28.56 1.03
C SER A 134 40.64 29.58 1.91
N PRO A 135 41.23 30.31 2.90
CA PRO A 135 41.35 29.84 4.28
C PRO A 135 40.86 30.85 5.36
N SER A 136 40.79 30.37 6.61
CA SER A 136 40.97 31.10 7.89
C SER A 136 40.06 32.27 8.28
N SER A 137 39.25 32.07 9.33
CA SER A 137 39.33 32.91 10.55
C SER A 137 38.64 32.23 11.74
N SER A 138 39.42 32.09 12.80
CA SER A 138 39.08 31.67 14.15
C SER A 138 37.98 32.50 14.83
N HIS A 139 37.01 31.83 15.45
CA HIS A 139 36.51 32.24 16.77
C HIS A 139 35.94 31.05 17.55
N GLN A 140 36.69 30.65 18.59
CA GLN A 140 36.17 29.91 19.73
C GLN A 140 35.21 30.82 20.50
N THR A 141 34.01 30.32 20.81
CA THR A 141 33.33 30.64 22.07
C THR A 141 32.56 29.43 22.55
N THR A 142 33.18 28.77 23.53
CA THR A 142 32.59 27.87 24.51
C THR A 142 31.47 28.60 25.26
N LEU A 143 30.29 27.99 25.42
CA LEU A 143 29.42 28.31 26.55
C LEU A 143 28.66 27.08 27.04
N LYS A 144 28.89 26.84 28.33
CA LYS A 144 28.53 25.72 29.19
C LYS A 144 27.01 25.61 29.40
N ASN A 145 26.58 24.36 29.60
CA ASN A 145 25.59 23.88 30.58
C ASN A 145 24.60 24.89 31.17
N ARG A 146 23.31 24.57 31.05
CA ARG A 146 22.43 24.65 32.22
C ARG A 146 21.28 23.63 32.12
N ASN A 147 21.36 22.66 33.03
CA ASN A 147 20.28 21.81 33.49
C ASN A 147 19.12 22.60 34.11
N LEU A 148 17.98 21.89 34.20
CA LEU A 148 16.93 21.97 35.22
C LEU A 148 15.94 23.13 35.14
N PHE A 149 14.66 22.77 35.03
CA PHE A 149 13.49 23.12 35.86
C PHE A 149 12.25 22.66 35.05
N LYS A 150 11.24 21.96 35.56
CA LYS A 150 10.88 21.47 36.89
C LYS A 150 9.80 20.40 36.69
#